data_AF-A0A2V1DDC3-F1
#
_entry.id   AF-A0A2V1DDC3-F1
#
_cell.length_a   1.000
_cell.length_b   1.000
_cell.length_c   1.000
_cell.angle_alpha   90.00
_cell.angle_beta   90.00
_cell.angle_gamma   90.00
#
_symmetry.space_group_name_H-M   'P 1'
#
loop_
_entity.id
_entity.type
_entity.pdbx_description
1 polymer ?
#
loop_
_entity_poly.entity_id
_entity_poly.type
_entity_poly.pdbx_seq_one_letter_code
_entity_poly.pdbx_strand_id
1 'polypeptide(L)'
;MDRPEFVIIPPYKHLGGPVGAYLDFHIRYFGFLEQRSAVKVLKIAAMEKYHFQESSQPFRCPASTCDAWFERPGEYTLHVIETKHDEGVTLPEPYESMFLANQQRLDELHKFACAKIRAFKEWWGESGSEKRKTAEKELIDQLSRDPLYLQDTPLEENWILQEVKQVHWEHY
;
A
#
# COMPACT_ATOMS: atom_id res chain seq x y z
N MET A 1 4.40 -38.64 9.85
CA MET A 1 5.09 -37.76 10.82
C MET A 1 4.60 -36.35 10.55
N ASP A 2 3.65 -35.87 11.35
CA ASP A 2 3.19 -34.48 11.29
C ASP A 2 4.32 -33.57 11.78
N ARG A 3 4.79 -32.67 10.92
CA ARG A 3 5.64 -31.56 11.39
C ARG A 3 4.71 -30.56 12.07
N PRO A 4 4.97 -30.17 13.33
CA PRO A 4 4.26 -29.05 13.91
C PRO A 4 4.57 -27.80 13.08
N GLU A 5 3.55 -27.22 12.45
CA GLU A 5 3.63 -25.89 11.89
C GLU A 5 3.85 -24.91 13.04
N PHE A 6 5.08 -24.43 13.20
CA PHE A 6 5.36 -23.32 14.09
C PHE A 6 4.81 -22.05 13.45
N VAL A 7 3.62 -21.64 13.87
CA VAL A 7 3.11 -20.31 13.60
C VAL A 7 3.92 -19.33 14.43
N ILE A 8 4.93 -18.71 13.81
CA ILE A 8 5.67 -17.60 14.41
C ILE A 8 4.72 -16.40 14.37
N ILE A 9 4.07 -16.11 15.49
CA ILE A 9 3.33 -14.86 15.66
C ILE A 9 4.36 -13.84 16.14
N PRO A 10 4.77 -12.87 15.32
CA PRO A 10 5.66 -11.81 15.79
C PRO A 10 4.97 -11.07 16.94
N PRO A 11 5.72 -10.67 17.98
CA PRO A 11 5.13 -9.97 19.12
C PRO A 11 4.40 -8.72 18.64
N TYR A 12 3.13 -8.60 19.05
CA TYR A 12 2.31 -7.45 18.69
C TYR A 12 2.90 -6.19 19.33
N LYS A 13 3.55 -5.35 18.53
CA LYS A 13 4.08 -4.07 18.98
C LYS A 13 2.90 -3.17 19.35
N HIS A 14 2.78 -2.80 20.63
CA HIS A 14 1.74 -1.88 21.05
C HIS A 14 2.03 -0.49 20.45
N LEU A 15 1.16 -0.04 19.53
CA LEU A 15 1.29 1.26 18.86
C LEU A 15 0.55 2.33 19.66
N GLY A 16 1.20 2.82 20.71
CA GLY A 16 0.70 3.90 21.56
C GLY A 16 1.27 5.28 21.21
N GLY A 17 0.54 6.33 21.57
CA GLY A 17 0.97 7.72 21.45
C GLY A 17 1.13 8.23 20.00
N PRO A 18 1.68 9.43 19.81
CA PRO A 18 1.85 10.01 18.49
C PRO A 18 2.72 9.20 17.52
N VAL A 19 3.82 8.61 18.01
CA VAL A 19 4.69 7.74 17.20
C VAL A 19 3.92 6.50 16.75
N GLY A 20 3.15 5.89 17.67
CA GLY A 20 2.30 4.75 17.36
C GLY A 20 1.20 5.08 16.34
N ALA A 21 0.58 6.25 16.45
CA ALA A 21 -0.45 6.70 15.50
C ALA A 21 0.11 6.89 14.09
N TYR A 22 1.31 7.47 13.98
CA TYR A 22 2.00 7.62 12.70
C TYR A 22 2.39 6.26 12.10
N LEU A 23 2.95 5.36 12.91
CA LEU A 23 3.32 4.01 12.48
C LEU A 23 2.09 3.17 12.08
N ASP A 24 0.97 3.28 12.79
CA ASP A 24 -0.30 2.62 12.43
C ASP A 24 -0.78 3.08 11.04
N PHE A 25 -0.71 4.38 10.75
CA PHE A 25 -0.95 4.88 9.40
C PHE A 25 0.03 4.29 8.39
N HIS A 26 1.34 4.41 8.64
CA HIS A 26 2.37 3.97 7.71
C HIS A 26 2.21 2.49 7.37
N ILE A 27 2.11 1.61 8.37
CA ILE A 27 1.93 0.16 8.18
C ILE A 27 0.70 -0.13 7.32
N ARG A 28 -0.44 0.53 7.59
CA ARG A 28 -1.68 0.30 6.84
C ARG A 28 -1.63 0.84 5.43
N TYR A 29 -1.02 2.00 5.24
CA TYR A 29 -0.87 2.61 3.93
C TYR A 29 0.03 1.77 3.03
N PHE A 30 1.20 1.34 3.54
CA PHE A 30 2.07 0.43 2.80
C PHE A 30 1.41 -0.93 2.55
N GLY A 31 0.72 -1.49 3.54
CA GLY A 31 -0.07 -2.71 3.35
C GLY A 31 -1.16 -2.56 2.29
N PHE A 32 -1.81 -1.39 2.19
CA PHE A 32 -2.73 -1.08 1.10
C PHE A 32 -2.01 -1.04 -0.25
N LEU A 33 -0.86 -0.35 -0.36
CA LEU A 33 -0.09 -0.26 -1.60
C LEU A 33 0.39 -1.64 -2.09
N GLU A 34 0.88 -2.48 -1.18
CA GLU A 34 1.28 -3.85 -1.47
C GLU A 34 0.11 -4.68 -1.98
N GLN A 35 -1.04 -4.63 -1.30
CA GLN A 35 -2.22 -5.39 -1.71
C GLN A 35 -2.79 -4.87 -3.04
N ARG A 36 -2.79 -3.55 -3.28
CA ARG A 36 -3.16 -2.95 -4.56
C ARG A 36 -2.26 -3.47 -5.67
N SER A 37 -0.95 -3.56 -5.42
CA SER A 37 0.03 -4.06 -6.38
C SER A 37 -0.14 -5.57 -6.63
N ALA A 38 -0.41 -6.36 -5.60
CA ALA A 38 -0.70 -7.78 -5.73
C ALA A 38 -1.98 -8.02 -6.55
N VAL A 39 -3.05 -7.27 -6.27
CA VAL A 39 -4.30 -7.33 -7.06
C VAL A 39 -4.03 -6.98 -8.52
N LYS A 40 -3.22 -5.95 -8.80
CA LYS A 40 -2.79 -5.57 -10.15
C LYS A 40 -2.17 -6.76 -10.90
N VAL A 41 -1.17 -7.41 -10.29
CA VAL A 41 -0.49 -8.59 -10.86
C VAL A 41 -1.48 -9.74 -11.11
N LEU A 42 -2.39 -9.99 -10.16
CA LEU A 42 -3.39 -11.05 -10.29
C LEU A 42 -4.39 -10.78 -11.41
N LYS A 43 -4.80 -9.52 -11.63
CA LYS A 43 -5.67 -9.14 -12.76
C LYS A 43 -5.00 -9.44 -14.10
N ILE A 44 -3.72 -9.08 -14.23
CA ILE A 44 -2.94 -9.31 -15.44
C ILE A 44 -2.84 -10.82 -15.73
N ALA A 45 -2.47 -11.61 -14.71
CA ALA A 45 -2.39 -13.06 -14.84
C ALA A 45 -3.75 -13.70 -15.18
N ALA A 46 -4.85 -13.21 -14.61
CA ALA A 46 -6.20 -13.69 -14.93
C ALA A 46 -6.59 -13.41 -16.39
N MET A 47 -6.23 -12.24 -16.93
CA MET A 47 -6.47 -11.89 -18.33
C MET A 47 -5.70 -12.81 -19.28
N GLU A 48 -4.40 -13.03 -19.05
CA GLU A 48 -3.61 -13.95 -19.88
C GLU A 48 -4.14 -15.38 -19.79
N LYS A 49 -4.47 -15.82 -18.58
CA LYS A 49 -5.03 -17.15 -18.35
C LYS A 49 -6.34 -17.34 -19.11
N TYR A 50 -7.22 -16.35 -19.11
CA TYR A 50 -8.48 -16.40 -19.87
C TYR A 50 -8.24 -16.60 -21.37
N HIS A 51 -7.28 -15.88 -21.96
CA HIS A 51 -7.04 -15.92 -23.40
C HIS A 51 -6.13 -17.06 -23.89
N PHE A 52 -5.31 -17.64 -23.02
CA PHE A 52 -4.29 -18.62 -23.43
C PHE A 52 -4.38 -20.00 -22.74
N GLN A 53 -5.19 -20.18 -21.68
CA GLN A 53 -5.24 -21.46 -20.96
C GLN A 53 -6.06 -22.52 -21.69
N GLU A 54 -7.24 -22.17 -22.23
CA GLU A 54 -8.17 -23.13 -22.86
C GLU A 54 -8.22 -23.01 -24.39
N SER A 55 -7.86 -21.84 -24.91
CA SER A 55 -7.69 -21.58 -26.33
C SER A 55 -6.44 -20.74 -26.50
N SER A 56 -5.68 -20.88 -27.58
CA SER A 56 -4.59 -19.94 -27.90
C SER A 56 -5.13 -18.90 -28.87
N GLN A 57 -6.13 -18.14 -28.42
CA GLN A 57 -6.75 -17.11 -29.26
C GLN A 57 -5.99 -15.81 -29.11
N PRO A 58 -5.46 -15.25 -30.21
CA PRO A 58 -4.90 -13.92 -30.18
C PRO A 58 -5.94 -12.92 -29.70
N PHE A 59 -5.51 -11.95 -28.89
CA PHE A 59 -6.38 -10.90 -28.40
C PHE A 59 -5.70 -9.54 -28.42
N ARG A 60 -6.51 -8.49 -28.44
CA ARG A 60 -6.06 -7.10 -28.45
C ARG A 60 -6.01 -6.53 -27.02
N CYS A 61 -5.10 -5.60 -26.78
CA CYS A 61 -5.08 -4.80 -25.56
C CYS A 61 -6.46 -4.16 -25.29
N PRO A 62 -7.03 -4.32 -24.08
CA PRO A 62 -8.35 -3.74 -23.76
C PRO A 62 -8.37 -2.21 -23.66
N ALA A 63 -7.21 -1.55 -23.56
CA ALA A 63 -7.14 -0.10 -23.52
C ALA A 63 -7.60 0.51 -24.86
N SER A 64 -8.53 1.45 -24.82
CA SER A 64 -9.18 2.04 -26.00
C SER A 64 -8.21 2.77 -26.95
N THR A 65 -7.07 3.21 -26.43
CA THR A 65 -6.01 3.91 -27.17
C THR A 65 -4.90 2.98 -27.66
N CYS A 66 -5.04 1.66 -27.50
CA CYS A 66 -4.00 0.70 -27.80
C CYS A 66 -4.46 -0.35 -28.83
N ASP A 67 -3.70 -0.50 -29.91
CA ASP A 67 -3.95 -1.49 -30.97
C ASP A 67 -3.03 -2.72 -30.87
N ALA A 68 -2.30 -2.90 -29.77
CA ALA A 68 -1.40 -4.04 -29.59
C ALA A 68 -2.16 -5.36 -29.56
N TRP A 69 -1.60 -6.38 -30.22
CA TRP A 69 -2.11 -7.75 -30.26
C TRP A 69 -1.12 -8.71 -29.61
N PHE A 70 -1.63 -9.77 -29.00
CA PHE A 70 -0.86 -10.77 -28.29
C PHE A 70 -1.26 -12.15 -28.80
N GLU A 71 -0.27 -12.94 -29.24
CA GLU A 71 -0.45 -14.28 -29.77
C GLU A 71 0.08 -15.36 -28.81
N ARG A 72 0.93 -14.97 -27.85
CA ARG A 72 1.60 -15.90 -26.94
C ARG A 72 1.47 -15.47 -25.47
N PRO A 73 1.47 -16.44 -24.53
CA PRO A 73 1.56 -16.15 -23.10
C PRO A 73 2.77 -15.29 -22.76
N GLY A 74 2.59 -14.28 -21.90
CA GLY A 74 3.63 -13.37 -21.45
C GLY A 74 3.71 -12.07 -22.25
N GLU A 75 3.26 -12.04 -23.52
CA GLU A 75 3.32 -10.83 -24.35
C GLU A 75 2.42 -9.72 -23.79
N TYR A 76 1.22 -10.06 -23.32
CA TYR A 76 0.34 -9.10 -22.67
C TYR A 76 0.91 -8.62 -21.34
N THR A 77 1.44 -9.53 -20.51
CA THR A 77 2.07 -9.16 -19.24
C THR A 77 3.22 -8.17 -19.43
N LEU A 78 4.12 -8.41 -20.37
CA LEU A 78 5.22 -7.49 -20.67
C LEU A 78 4.68 -6.12 -21.12
N HIS A 79 3.72 -6.13 -22.04
CA HIS A 79 3.10 -4.92 -22.56
C HIS A 79 2.46 -4.06 -21.45
N VAL A 80 1.69 -4.65 -20.54
CA VAL A 80 1.04 -3.87 -19.46
C VAL A 80 2.02 -3.39 -18.39
N ILE A 81 3.13 -4.11 -18.14
CA ILE A 81 4.19 -3.64 -17.23
C ILE A 81 4.80 -2.34 -17.78
N GLU A 82 5.02 -2.27 -19.09
CA GLU A 82 5.63 -1.12 -19.77
C GLU A 82 4.64 0.04 -19.93
N THR A 83 3.40 -0.25 -20.33
CA THR A 83 2.42 0.77 -20.73
C THR A 83 1.45 1.19 -19.63
N LYS A 84 1.34 0.41 -18.54
CA LYS A 84 0.33 0.57 -17.48
C LYS A 84 -1.13 0.49 -17.99
N HIS A 85 -1.36 -0.13 -19.14
CA HIS A 85 -2.67 -0.28 -19.77
C HIS A 85 -3.61 -1.28 -19.05
N ASP A 86 -3.27 -1.74 -17.86
CA ASP A 86 -4.13 -2.58 -17.02
C ASP A 86 -5.00 -1.77 -16.04
N GLU A 87 -4.73 -0.46 -15.92
CA GLU A 87 -5.55 0.48 -15.15
C GLU A 87 -6.90 0.71 -15.85
N GLY A 88 -8.00 0.50 -15.10
CA GLY A 88 -9.36 0.67 -15.64
C GLY A 88 -9.86 -0.46 -16.55
N VAL A 89 -9.08 -1.52 -16.76
CA VAL A 89 -9.52 -2.68 -17.56
C VAL A 89 -10.52 -3.52 -16.78
N THR A 90 -11.66 -3.78 -17.40
CA THR A 90 -12.65 -4.78 -16.97
C THR A 90 -12.14 -6.18 -17.30
N LEU A 91 -12.18 -7.07 -16.30
CA LEU A 91 -11.82 -8.46 -16.51
C LEU A 91 -12.97 -9.23 -17.16
N PRO A 92 -12.69 -10.29 -17.94
CA PRO A 92 -13.73 -11.17 -18.45
C PRO A 92 -14.45 -11.91 -17.31
N GLU A 93 -15.74 -12.22 -17.50
CA GLU A 93 -16.43 -13.26 -16.72
C GLU A 93 -15.68 -14.58 -16.94
N PRO A 94 -15.21 -15.30 -15.89
CA PRO A 94 -15.75 -15.41 -14.53
C PRO A 94 -15.03 -14.60 -13.44
N TYR A 95 -13.97 -13.86 -13.77
CA TYR A 95 -13.08 -13.27 -12.77
C TYR A 95 -13.59 -11.95 -12.20
N GLU A 96 -14.48 -11.26 -12.90
CA GLU A 96 -14.96 -9.92 -12.53
C GLU A 96 -15.46 -9.84 -11.07
N SER A 97 -16.36 -10.75 -10.66
CA SER A 97 -16.95 -10.74 -9.32
C SER A 97 -15.91 -10.91 -8.19
N MET A 98 -14.89 -11.76 -8.42
CA MET A 98 -13.82 -12.01 -7.45
C MET A 98 -12.95 -10.77 -7.24
N PHE A 99 -12.66 -10.02 -8.30
CA PHE A 99 -11.85 -8.82 -8.21
C PHE A 99 -12.64 -7.60 -7.73
N LEU A 100 -13.95 -7.55 -7.97
CA LEU A 100 -14.83 -6.48 -7.45
C LEU A 100 -14.82 -6.45 -5.91
N ALA A 101 -14.97 -7.61 -5.27
CA ALA A 101 -14.92 -7.70 -3.80
C ALA A 101 -13.55 -7.25 -3.24
N ASN A 102 -12.45 -7.62 -3.92
CA ASN A 102 -11.12 -7.18 -3.55
C ASN A 102 -10.94 -5.66 -3.72
N GLN A 103 -11.50 -5.07 -4.76
CA GLN A 103 -11.45 -3.63 -4.98
C GLN A 103 -12.17 -2.87 -3.88
N GLN A 104 -13.39 -3.28 -3.51
CA GLN A 104 -14.13 -2.67 -2.41
C GLN A 104 -13.34 -2.70 -1.10
N ARG A 105 -12.74 -3.85 -0.77
CA ARG A 105 -11.88 -4.01 0.41
C ARG A 105 -10.64 -3.10 0.35
N LEU A 106 -10.01 -2.96 -0.82
CA LEU A 106 -8.88 -2.04 -1.00
C LEU A 106 -9.30 -0.58 -0.82
N ASP A 107 -10.46 -0.19 -1.32
CA ASP A 107 -10.98 1.17 -1.18
C ASP A 107 -11.27 1.51 0.28
N GLU A 108 -11.81 0.54 1.06
CA GLU A 108 -12.01 0.69 2.50
C GLU A 108 -10.69 0.84 3.26
N LEU A 109 -9.69 0.01 2.94
CA LEU A 109 -8.35 0.12 3.53
C LEU A 109 -7.71 1.48 3.23
N HIS A 110 -7.83 1.94 1.99
CA HIS A 110 -7.33 3.25 1.58
C HIS A 110 -8.02 4.38 2.36
N LYS A 111 -9.37 4.37 2.40
CA LYS A 111 -10.15 5.36 3.17
C LYS A 111 -9.76 5.37 4.64
N PHE A 112 -9.55 4.19 5.23
CA PHE A 112 -9.12 4.07 6.61
C PHE A 112 -7.73 4.66 6.84
N ALA A 113 -6.75 4.36 5.97
CA ALA A 113 -5.41 4.93 6.04
C ALA A 113 -5.43 6.45 5.87
N CYS A 114 -6.18 6.97 4.90
CA CYS A 114 -6.39 8.41 4.71
C CYS A 114 -7.00 9.09 5.94
N ALA A 115 -7.98 8.45 6.60
CA ALA A 115 -8.58 8.99 7.81
C ALA A 115 -7.57 9.08 8.96
N LYS A 116 -6.70 8.06 9.11
CA LYS A 116 -5.63 8.04 10.12
C LYS A 116 -4.62 9.14 9.90
N ILE A 117 -4.13 9.32 8.67
CA ILE A 117 -3.17 10.40 8.41
C ILE A 117 -3.81 11.78 8.55
N ARG A 118 -5.08 11.94 8.18
CA ARG A 118 -5.79 13.21 8.42
C ARG A 118 -5.84 13.56 9.91
N ALA A 119 -6.19 12.60 10.77
CA ALA A 119 -6.19 12.80 12.21
C ALA A 119 -4.79 13.12 12.76
N PHE A 120 -3.76 12.44 12.25
CA PHE A 120 -2.37 12.73 12.62
C PHE A 120 -1.95 14.14 12.19
N LYS A 121 -2.26 14.57 10.96
CA LYS A 121 -1.99 15.93 10.45
C LYS A 121 -2.69 16.99 11.29
N GLU A 122 -3.94 16.74 11.67
CA GLU A 122 -4.68 17.65 12.52
C GLU A 122 -3.97 17.81 13.88
N TRP A 123 -3.55 16.71 14.51
CA TRP A 123 -2.76 16.76 15.73
C TRP A 123 -1.41 17.47 15.53
N TRP A 124 -0.68 17.16 14.46
CA TRP A 124 0.63 17.71 14.12
C TRP A 124 0.59 19.22 13.88
N GLY A 125 -0.48 19.74 13.28
CA GLY A 125 -0.65 21.17 13.04
C GLY A 125 0.15 21.72 11.85
N GLU A 126 -0.05 23.01 11.59
CA GLU A 126 0.51 23.70 10.42
C GLU A 126 1.99 24.04 10.61
N SER A 127 2.70 24.21 9.49
CA SER A 127 4.10 24.63 9.50
C SER A 127 4.28 25.97 10.24
N GLY A 128 5.25 26.02 11.15
CA GLY A 128 5.54 27.20 11.97
C GLY A 128 4.59 27.45 13.15
N SER A 129 3.47 26.72 13.25
CA SER A 129 2.50 26.90 14.33
C SER A 129 3.05 26.46 15.70
N GLU A 130 2.57 27.09 16.78
CA GLU A 130 2.88 26.63 18.15
C GLU A 130 2.35 25.22 18.43
N LYS A 131 1.25 24.84 17.77
CA LYS A 131 0.72 23.47 17.79
C LYS A 131 1.76 22.48 17.29
N ARG A 132 2.37 22.76 16.14
CA ARG A 132 3.43 21.90 15.57
C ARG A 132 4.68 21.85 16.44
N LYS A 133 5.11 22.97 17.00
CA LYS A 133 6.25 22.97 17.95
C LYS A 133 5.96 22.11 19.19
N THR A 134 4.72 22.12 19.67
CA THR A 134 4.30 21.30 20.82
C THR A 134 4.23 19.82 20.44
N ALA A 135 3.59 19.49 19.32
CA ALA A 135 3.50 18.13 18.80
C ALA A 135 4.87 17.53 18.50
N GLU A 136 5.80 18.32 17.95
CA GLU A 136 7.18 17.89 17.68
C GLU A 136 7.93 17.54 18.98
N LYS A 137 7.78 18.35 20.03
CA LYS A 137 8.35 18.05 21.35
C LYS A 137 7.78 16.75 21.93
N GLU A 138 6.48 16.54 21.81
CA GLU A 138 5.81 15.32 22.28
C GLU A 138 6.31 14.08 21.51
N LEU A 139 6.43 14.18 20.18
CA LEU A 139 6.98 13.12 19.34
C LEU A 139 8.43 12.78 19.72
N ILE A 140 9.27 13.79 19.89
CA ILE A 140 10.69 13.64 20.31
C ILE A 140 10.79 13.02 21.70
N ASP A 141 9.97 13.47 22.65
CA ASP A 141 9.96 12.93 24.01
C ASP A 141 9.59 11.44 24.00
N GLN A 142 8.58 11.05 23.20
CA GLN A 142 8.23 9.65 23.05
C GLN A 142 9.36 8.83 22.40
N LEU A 143 9.94 9.30 21.29
CA LEU A 143 11.03 8.59 20.59
C LEU A 143 12.27 8.38 21.47
N SER A 144 12.56 9.32 22.38
CA SER A 144 13.74 9.25 23.26
C SER A 144 13.54 8.42 24.52
N ARG A 145 12.30 8.22 24.97
CA ARG A 145 12.01 7.58 26.27
C ARG A 145 11.30 6.24 26.16
N ASP A 146 10.53 6.02 25.10
CA ASP A 146 9.72 4.81 24.97
C ASP A 146 10.60 3.64 24.50
N PRO A 147 10.78 2.58 25.32
CA PRO A 147 11.60 1.42 24.97
C PRO A 147 11.13 0.72 23.68
N LEU A 148 9.88 0.91 23.27
CA LEU A 148 9.36 0.35 22.03
C LEU A 148 9.90 1.05 20.78
N TYR A 149 10.33 2.30 20.90
CA TYR A 149 10.78 3.13 19.77
C TYR A 149 12.24 3.58 19.87
N LEU A 150 12.88 3.33 21.01
CA LEU A 150 14.31 3.49 21.21
C LEU A 150 15.08 2.72 20.13
N GLN A 151 15.98 3.44 19.45
CA GLN A 151 16.92 2.90 18.46
C GLN A 151 18.34 3.19 18.95
N ASP A 152 19.30 2.39 18.48
CA ASP A 152 20.74 2.62 18.78
C ASP A 152 21.31 3.83 18.00
N THR A 153 20.49 4.50 17.18
CA THR A 153 20.86 5.66 16.38
C THR A 153 20.53 6.97 17.11
N PRO A 154 21.29 8.05 16.82
CA PRO A 154 20.93 9.39 17.27
C PRO A 154 19.50 9.77 16.86
N LEU A 155 18.82 10.54 17.70
CA LEU A 155 17.44 10.94 17.43
C LEU A 155 17.32 11.76 16.14
N GLU A 156 18.34 12.53 15.80
CA GLU A 156 18.43 13.31 14.56
C GLU A 156 18.44 12.42 13.31
N GLU A 157 18.89 11.17 13.44
CA GLU A 157 18.92 10.16 12.38
C GLU A 157 17.67 9.26 12.41
N ASN A 158 16.76 9.47 13.36
CA ASN A 158 15.54 8.67 13.46
C ASN A 158 14.64 8.91 12.25
N TRP A 159 14.42 7.84 11.46
CA TRP A 159 13.67 7.93 10.22
C TRP A 159 12.23 8.43 10.40
N ILE A 160 11.57 8.12 11.54
CA ILE A 160 10.21 8.58 11.82
C ILE A 160 10.20 10.10 11.96
N LEU A 161 11.15 10.64 12.73
CA LEU A 161 11.28 12.09 12.92
C LEU A 161 11.58 12.80 11.60
N GLN A 162 12.47 12.23 10.78
CA GLN A 162 12.81 12.78 9.47
C GLN A 162 11.61 12.76 8.53
N GLU A 163 10.90 11.63 8.43
CA GLU A 163 9.76 11.49 7.53
C GLU A 163 8.62 12.43 7.95
N VAL A 164 8.23 12.45 9.22
CA VAL A 164 7.18 13.36 9.71
C VAL A 164 7.52 14.84 9.48
N LYS A 165 8.81 15.20 9.51
CA LYS A 165 9.29 16.57 9.22
C LYS A 165 9.30 16.90 7.73
N GLN A 166 9.72 15.95 6.89
CA GLN A 166 9.93 16.14 5.45
C GLN A 166 8.68 15.91 4.61
N VAL A 167 7.68 15.17 5.12
CA VAL A 167 6.48 14.88 4.34
C VAL A 167 5.76 16.20 4.04
N HIS A 168 5.86 16.62 2.78
CA HIS A 168 4.94 17.57 2.18
C HIS A 168 3.58 16.87 2.12
N TRP A 169 2.77 17.13 3.13
CA TRP A 169 1.43 16.55 3.32
C TRP A 169 0.41 16.94 2.24
N GLU A 170 0.83 17.65 1.19
CA GLU A 170 -0.02 18.18 0.11
C GLU A 170 -0.54 17.08 -0.84
N HIS A 171 0.03 15.88 -0.81
CA HIS A 171 -0.32 14.77 -1.72
C HIS A 171 -1.06 13.60 -1.06
N TYR A 172 -1.50 13.74 0.21
CA TYR A 172 -2.22 12.70 0.97
C TYR A 172 -3.59 13.16 1.50
#